data_AF-A0A5J5IX89-F1
#
_entry.id   AF-A0A5J5IX89-F1
#
_cell.length_a   1.000
_cell.length_b   1.000
_cell.length_c   1.000
_cell.angle_alpha   90.00
_cell.angle_beta   90.00
_cell.angle_gamma   90.00
#
_symmetry.space_group_name_H-M   'P 1'
#
loop_
_entity.id
_entity.type
_entity.pdbx_description
1 polymer ?
#
loop_
_entity_poly.entity_id
_entity_poly.type
_entity_poly.pdbx_seq_one_letter_code
_entity_poly.pdbx_strand_id
1 'polypeptide(L)'
;MNRLGNITFYADDPRSLSHFWADVFGYPRLEWPDDMRQQQLAAGLTDEDLDTRGLAEDPEGRGPRLYFHRADGRKSGRNRLHVDVSVAPAEGEHRASAAAIDAEKDRLVALGATAVRLIEQQWGAWPERYWQMQDPEGNEFCLQ
;
A
#
# COMPACT_ATOMS: atom_id res chain seq x y z
N MET A 1 0.83 25.66 -7.45
CA MET A 1 -0.30 24.74 -7.71
C MET A 1 -0.21 23.62 -6.69
N ASN A 2 -1.31 23.29 -6.01
CA ASN A 2 -1.27 22.32 -4.90
C ASN A 2 -1.28 20.89 -5.45
N ARG A 3 -0.61 19.95 -4.75
CA ARG A 3 -0.65 18.51 -5.05
C ARG A 3 -0.98 17.72 -3.79
N LEU A 4 -1.61 16.57 -3.93
CA LEU A 4 -1.74 15.62 -2.83
C LEU A 4 -0.34 15.08 -2.48
N GLY A 5 0.06 15.20 -1.22
CA GLY A 5 1.40 14.82 -0.77
C GLY A 5 1.50 13.34 -0.39
N ASN A 6 0.88 12.98 0.73
CA ASN A 6 0.90 11.63 1.28
C ASN A 6 -0.52 11.10 1.52
N ILE A 7 -0.70 9.80 1.36
CA ILE A 7 -1.72 9.02 2.07
C ILE A 7 -0.99 8.37 3.24
N THR A 8 -1.44 8.60 4.47
CA THR A 8 -0.74 8.13 5.67
C THR A 8 -1.49 7.01 6.36
N PHE A 9 -0.78 5.94 6.70
CA PHE A 9 -1.25 4.82 7.47
C PHE A 9 -0.53 4.79 8.82
N TYR A 10 -1.27 4.41 9.86
CA TYR A 10 -0.64 3.96 11.08
C TYR A 10 -0.23 2.50 10.93
N ALA A 11 0.95 2.16 11.44
CA ALA A 11 1.52 0.83 11.32
C ALA A 11 2.28 0.41 12.59
N ASP A 12 2.14 -0.85 13.02
CA ASP A 12 2.94 -1.45 14.09
C ASP A 12 4.41 -1.60 13.61
N ASP A 13 4.63 -2.05 12.37
CA ASP A 13 5.93 -2.12 11.68
C ASP A 13 5.92 -1.31 10.35
N PRO A 14 6.16 0.02 10.43
CA PRO A 14 6.15 0.91 9.27
C PRO A 14 7.07 0.50 8.14
N ARG A 15 8.25 -0.06 8.46
CA ARG A 15 9.25 -0.45 7.46
C ARG A 15 8.75 -1.65 6.67
N SER A 16 8.37 -2.72 7.36
CA SER A 16 7.86 -3.93 6.71
C SER A 16 6.58 -3.65 5.91
N LEU A 17 5.67 -2.81 6.44
CA LEU A 17 4.45 -2.45 5.73
C LEU A 17 4.75 -1.60 4.49
N SER A 18 5.71 -0.67 4.56
CA SER A 18 6.13 0.09 3.38
C SER A 18 6.74 -0.79 2.28
N HIS A 19 7.48 -1.84 2.66
CA HIS A 19 8.05 -2.79 1.70
C HIS A 19 6.97 -3.64 1.03
N PHE A 20 5.97 -4.09 1.79
CA PHE A 20 4.80 -4.76 1.21
C PHE A 20 4.13 -3.87 0.16
N TRP A 21 3.84 -2.62 0.49
CA TRP A 21 3.20 -1.69 -0.45
C TRP A 21 4.11 -1.31 -1.63
N ALA A 22 5.43 -1.27 -1.44
CA ALA A 22 6.36 -1.14 -2.55
C ALA A 22 6.28 -2.34 -3.51
N ASP A 23 6.22 -3.58 -2.98
CA ASP A 23 6.08 -4.79 -3.79
C ASP A 23 4.71 -4.91 -4.48
N VAL A 24 3.65 -4.34 -3.90
CA VAL A 24 2.32 -4.23 -4.55
C VAL A 24 2.45 -3.47 -5.86
N PHE A 25 3.14 -2.32 -5.86
CA PHE A 25 3.27 -1.47 -7.04
C PHE A 25 4.55 -1.68 -7.87
N GLY A 26 5.42 -2.59 -7.45
CA GLY A 26 6.73 -2.81 -8.09
C GLY A 26 7.69 -1.63 -7.89
N TYR A 27 7.53 -0.85 -6.83
CA TYR A 27 8.44 0.22 -6.46
C TYR A 27 9.72 -0.33 -5.80
N PRO A 28 10.83 0.44 -5.82
CA PRO A 28 11.97 0.12 -4.97
C PRO A 28 11.55 0.11 -3.50
N ARG A 29 11.98 -0.91 -2.75
CA ARG A 29 11.87 -0.91 -1.29
C ARG A 29 12.84 0.14 -0.76
N LEU A 30 12.30 1.23 -0.24
CA LEU A 30 13.10 2.33 0.27
C LEU A 30 13.58 2.04 1.69
N GLU A 31 14.82 2.44 1.93
CA GLU A 31 15.43 2.57 3.25
C GLU A 31 15.85 4.03 3.42
N TRP A 32 16.12 4.42 4.66
CA TRP A 32 16.72 5.73 4.90
C TRP A 32 18.10 5.82 4.25
N PRO A 33 18.35 6.83 3.38
CA PRO A 33 19.67 7.06 2.82
C PRO A 33 20.71 7.21 3.93
N ASP A 34 21.91 6.65 3.73
CA ASP A 34 22.95 6.56 4.77
C ASP A 34 23.31 7.94 5.36
N ASP A 35 23.39 8.97 4.52
CA ASP A 35 23.67 10.34 4.93
C ASP A 35 22.57 10.91 5.82
N MET A 36 21.31 10.71 5.44
CA MET A 36 20.17 11.15 6.24
C MET A 36 20.05 10.35 7.53
N ARG A 37 20.27 9.03 7.49
CA ARG A 37 20.32 8.16 8.68
C ARG A 37 21.37 8.67 9.66
N GLN A 38 22.59 8.90 9.20
CA GLN A 38 23.69 9.44 10.03
C GLN A 38 23.34 10.80 10.61
N GLN A 39 22.74 11.70 9.83
CA GLN A 39 22.30 13.01 10.31
C GLN A 39 21.28 12.88 11.45
N GLN A 40 20.31 11.97 11.34
CA GLN A 40 19.29 11.77 12.36
C GLN A 40 19.85 11.13 13.63
N LEU A 41 20.78 10.17 13.50
CA LEU A 41 21.48 9.60 14.64
C LEU A 41 22.33 10.65 15.37
N ALA A 42 23.03 11.51 14.62
CA ALA A 42 23.78 12.63 15.19
C ALA A 42 22.87 13.66 15.89
N ALA A 43 21.60 13.76 15.47
CA ALA A 43 20.58 14.58 16.13
C ALA A 43 19.97 13.93 17.39
N GLY A 44 20.42 12.72 17.77
CA GLY A 44 20.03 12.04 18.99
C GLY A 44 18.89 11.02 18.83
N LEU A 45 18.45 10.73 17.60
CA LEU A 45 17.55 9.61 17.35
C LEU A 45 18.30 8.27 17.43
N THR A 46 17.56 7.23 17.76
CA THR A 46 18.01 5.84 17.72
C THR A 46 17.62 5.18 16.40
N ASP A 47 18.16 4.00 16.13
CA ASP A 47 17.70 3.18 14.99
C ASP A 47 16.21 2.80 15.13
N GLU A 48 15.75 2.56 16.37
CA GLU A 48 14.34 2.28 16.65
C GLU A 48 13.44 3.48 16.28
N ASP A 49 13.89 4.71 16.55
CA ASP A 49 13.15 5.92 16.16
C ASP A 49 13.01 6.03 14.64
N LEU A 50 14.03 5.61 13.89
CA LEU A 50 13.99 5.63 12.42
C LEU A 50 13.05 4.57 11.86
N ASP A 51 12.97 3.41 12.51
CA ASP A 51 12.06 2.31 12.15
C ASP A 51 10.58 2.64 12.45
N THR A 52 10.28 3.74 13.15
CA THR A 52 8.90 4.21 13.36
C THR A 52 8.26 4.84 12.13
N ARG A 53 8.95 4.82 10.98
CA ARG A 53 8.54 5.50 9.75
C ARG A 53 8.96 4.68 8.52
N GLY A 54 8.09 4.64 7.52
CA GLY A 54 8.31 3.95 6.25
C GLY A 54 7.66 4.67 5.08
N LEU A 55 8.15 4.41 3.86
CA LEU A 55 7.72 5.10 2.65
C LEU A 55 7.65 4.13 1.46
N ALA A 56 6.54 4.16 0.73
CA ALA A 56 6.43 3.61 -0.61
C ALA A 56 6.06 4.74 -1.58
N GLU A 57 6.89 4.94 -2.60
CA GLU A 57 6.67 5.99 -3.61
C GLU A 57 7.05 5.48 -5.00
N ASP A 58 6.32 5.99 -6.00
CA ASP A 58 6.70 5.80 -7.40
C ASP A 58 8.07 6.46 -7.62
N PRO A 59 9.07 5.75 -8.18
CA PRO A 59 10.40 6.31 -8.42
C PRO A 59 10.41 7.49 -9.40
N GLU A 60 9.35 7.66 -10.20
CA GLU A 60 9.16 8.81 -11.08
C GLU A 60 8.38 9.95 -10.41
N GLY A 61 8.02 9.81 -9.13
CA GLY A 61 7.32 10.82 -8.34
C GLY A 61 5.87 11.05 -8.77
N ARG A 62 5.24 10.07 -9.44
CA ARG A 62 3.84 10.14 -9.85
C ARG A 62 2.91 9.85 -8.68
N GLY A 63 1.87 10.68 -8.54
CA GLY A 63 0.83 10.49 -7.54
C GLY A 63 1.27 10.81 -6.10
N PRO A 64 0.39 10.54 -5.11
CA PRO A 64 0.73 10.67 -3.70
C PRO A 64 1.63 9.52 -3.24
N ARG A 65 2.43 9.78 -2.21
CA ARG A 65 3.24 8.73 -1.56
C ARG A 65 2.42 8.00 -0.52
N LEU A 66 2.67 6.71 -0.31
CA LEU A 66 2.14 5.97 0.84
C LEU A 66 3.15 6.08 1.98
N TYR A 67 2.71 6.71 3.06
CA TYR A 67 3.54 6.99 4.23
C TYR A 67 3.06 6.18 5.43
N PHE A 68 3.97 5.52 6.12
CA PHE A 68 3.67 4.64 7.23
C PHE A 68 4.33 5.19 8.49
N HIS A 69 3.59 5.24 9.58
CA HIS A 69 4.08 5.79 10.84
C HIS A 69 3.58 4.97 12.03
N ARG A 70 4.47 4.72 13.00
CA ARG A 70 4.09 4.06 14.24
C ARG A 70 3.14 4.93 15.05
N ALA A 71 2.00 4.35 15.44
CA ALA A 71 1.06 4.99 16.36
C ALA A 71 1.28 4.49 17.78
N ASP A 72 0.82 5.26 18.76
CA ASP A 72 0.89 4.91 20.19
C ASP A 72 -0.03 3.74 20.58
N GLY A 73 -0.79 3.18 19.63
CA GLY A 73 -1.67 2.06 19.85
C GLY A 73 -2.14 1.41 18.55
N ARG A 74 -2.59 0.16 18.67
CA ARG A 74 -3.07 -0.64 17.54
C ARG A 74 -4.29 -0.02 16.88
N LYS A 75 -4.43 -0.26 15.57
CA LYS A 75 -5.63 0.10 14.80
C LYS A 75 -6.89 -0.44 15.48
N SER A 76 -7.90 0.42 15.61
CA SER A 76 -9.23 0.04 16.08
C SER A 76 -10.26 0.31 14.99
N GLY A 77 -11.07 -0.71 14.68
CA GLY A 77 -12.10 -0.61 13.64
C GLY A 77 -11.54 -0.54 12.21
N ARG A 78 -12.36 0.00 11.30
CA ARG A 78 -12.07 0.09 9.87
C ARG A 78 -11.38 1.39 9.51
N ASN A 79 -10.58 1.36 8.45
CA ASN A 79 -10.10 2.59 7.82
C ASN A 79 -11.28 3.46 7.37
N ARG A 80 -11.15 4.78 7.58
CA ARG A 80 -12.13 5.78 7.11
C ARG A 80 -11.85 6.25 5.69
N LEU A 81 -10.71 5.84 5.15
CA LEU A 81 -10.26 6.03 3.78
C LEU A 81 -10.12 4.66 3.13
N HIS A 82 -10.44 4.58 1.84
CA HIS A 82 -10.34 3.36 1.06
C HIS A 82 -9.30 3.55 -0.04
N VAL A 83 -8.47 2.53 -0.28
CA VAL A 83 -7.46 2.53 -1.34
C VAL A 83 -7.81 1.43 -2.32
N ASP A 84 -7.86 1.78 -3.60
CA ASP A 84 -8.09 0.85 -4.69
C ASP A 84 -6.79 0.66 -5.46
N VAL A 85 -6.39 -0.58 -5.64
CA VAL A 85 -5.27 -1.02 -6.47
C VAL A 85 -5.86 -1.60 -7.75
N SER A 86 -5.41 -1.09 -8.89
CA SER A 86 -5.86 -1.58 -10.19
C SER A 86 -4.77 -2.42 -10.85
N VAL A 87 -5.13 -3.60 -11.31
CA VAL A 87 -4.29 -4.43 -12.17
C VAL A 87 -4.22 -3.79 -13.55
N ALA A 88 -3.01 -3.74 -14.12
CA ALA A 88 -2.84 -3.21 -15.46
C ALA A 88 -3.61 -4.08 -16.48
N PRO A 89 -4.42 -3.47 -17.37
CA PRO A 89 -5.10 -4.22 -18.42
C PRO A 89 -4.11 -4.77 -19.44
N ALA A 90 -4.52 -5.80 -20.18
CA ALA A 90 -3.79 -6.23 -21.36
C ALA A 90 -3.77 -5.12 -22.43
N GLU A 91 -2.82 -5.21 -23.38
CA GLU A 91 -2.71 -4.21 -24.44
C GLU A 91 -4.01 -4.10 -25.24
N GLY A 92 -4.52 -2.86 -25.37
CA GLY A 92 -5.78 -2.58 -26.06
C GLY A 92 -7.05 -2.80 -25.23
N GLU A 93 -6.93 -3.28 -23.99
CA GLU A 93 -8.07 -3.44 -23.07
C GLU A 93 -8.22 -2.24 -22.12
N HIS A 94 -9.46 -1.98 -21.70
CA HIS A 94 -9.76 -0.90 -20.74
C HIS A 94 -9.74 -1.35 -19.27
N ARG A 95 -9.83 -2.65 -19.00
CA ARG A 95 -9.86 -3.23 -17.65
C ARG A 95 -9.11 -4.56 -17.64
N ALA A 96 -8.53 -4.92 -16.50
CA ALA A 96 -7.92 -6.23 -16.35
C ALA A 96 -8.98 -7.34 -16.42
N SER A 97 -8.58 -8.49 -16.95
CA SER A 97 -9.44 -9.67 -16.95
C SER A 97 -9.62 -10.22 -15.53
N ALA A 98 -10.75 -10.88 -15.29
CA ALA A 98 -11.04 -11.64 -14.08
C ALA A 98 -9.86 -12.54 -13.64
N ALA A 99 -9.24 -13.24 -14.58
CA ALA A 99 -8.13 -14.13 -14.33
C ALA A 99 -6.85 -13.37 -13.93
N ALA A 100 -6.59 -12.20 -14.52
CA ALA A 100 -5.45 -11.36 -14.14
C ALA A 100 -5.62 -10.80 -12.72
N ILE A 101 -6.83 -10.37 -12.36
CA ILE A 101 -7.16 -9.89 -11.01
C ILE A 101 -7.01 -11.02 -9.99
N ASP A 102 -7.49 -12.23 -10.30
CA ASP A 102 -7.36 -13.39 -9.41
C ASP A 102 -5.89 -13.82 -9.26
N ALA A 103 -5.10 -13.80 -10.34
CA ALA A 103 -3.68 -14.10 -10.27
C ALA A 103 -2.91 -13.07 -9.42
N GLU A 104 -3.24 -11.79 -9.55
CA GLU A 104 -2.63 -10.74 -8.74
C GLU A 104 -3.03 -10.86 -7.27
N LYS A 105 -4.29 -11.18 -6.96
CA LYS A 105 -4.70 -11.49 -5.58
C LYS A 105 -3.87 -12.63 -5.00
N ASP A 106 -3.59 -13.69 -5.76
CA ASP A 106 -2.73 -14.79 -5.28
C ASP A 106 -1.29 -14.33 -5.02
N ARG A 107 -0.73 -13.48 -5.89
CA ARG A 107 0.59 -12.87 -5.68
C ARG A 107 0.62 -12.03 -4.40
N LEU A 108 -0.38 -11.17 -4.19
CA LEU A 108 -0.45 -10.31 -3.01
C LEU A 108 -0.65 -11.12 -1.73
N VAL A 109 -1.43 -12.21 -1.77
CA VAL A 109 -1.54 -13.14 -0.63
C VAL A 109 -0.18 -13.78 -0.31
N ALA A 110 0.60 -14.17 -1.32
CA ALA A 110 1.94 -14.70 -1.12
C ALA A 110 2.93 -13.66 -0.52
N LEU A 111 2.65 -12.37 -0.68
CA LEU A 111 3.40 -11.27 -0.04
C LEU A 111 2.93 -10.96 1.40
N GLY A 112 1.89 -11.62 1.89
CA GLY A 112 1.37 -11.44 3.25
C GLY A 112 0.03 -10.71 3.33
N ALA A 113 -0.60 -10.37 2.21
CA ALA A 113 -1.98 -9.88 2.22
C ALA A 113 -2.97 -10.98 2.61
N THR A 114 -4.15 -10.58 3.07
CA THR A 114 -5.29 -11.48 3.27
C THR A 114 -6.42 -11.14 2.31
N ALA A 115 -6.86 -12.12 1.52
CA ALA A 115 -8.08 -11.99 0.72
C ALA A 115 -9.31 -12.17 1.63
N VAL A 116 -10.15 -11.13 1.72
CA VAL A 116 -11.33 -11.13 2.60
C VAL A 116 -12.53 -11.72 1.87
N ARG A 117 -12.85 -11.18 0.69
CA ARG A 117 -13.93 -11.69 -0.17
C ARG A 117 -13.87 -11.07 -1.56
N LEU A 118 -14.35 -11.82 -2.54
CA LEU A 118 -14.65 -11.31 -3.87
C LEU A 118 -16.00 -10.60 -3.85
N ILE A 119 -16.06 -9.42 -4.46
CA ILE A 119 -17.31 -8.75 -4.80
C ILE A 119 -17.53 -8.92 -6.29
N GLU A 120 -18.70 -9.43 -6.65
CA GLU A 120 -19.22 -9.45 -8.00
C GLU A 120 -20.66 -8.96 -7.94
N GLN A 121 -20.89 -7.74 -8.42
CA GLN A 121 -22.21 -7.14 -8.41
C GLN A 121 -22.41 -6.20 -9.59
N GLN A 122 -23.67 -5.82 -9.79
CA GLN A 122 -24.07 -4.91 -10.85
C GLN A 122 -24.68 -3.66 -10.24
N TRP A 123 -24.08 -2.49 -10.50
CA TRP A 123 -24.69 -1.20 -10.22
C TRP A 123 -25.30 -0.62 -11.50
N GLY A 124 -26.51 -1.06 -11.82
CA GLY A 124 -27.21 -0.68 -13.05
C GLY A 124 -26.49 -1.19 -14.29
N ALA A 125 -25.88 -0.31 -15.09
CA ALA A 125 -25.09 -0.69 -16.27
C ALA A 125 -23.61 -0.96 -15.95
N TRP A 126 -23.17 -0.71 -14.71
CA TRP A 126 -21.78 -0.80 -14.31
C TRP A 126 -21.50 -2.09 -13.55
N PRO A 127 -20.77 -3.05 -14.15
CA PRO A 127 -20.30 -4.22 -13.42
C PRO A 127 -19.15 -3.82 -12.49
N GLU A 128 -19.22 -4.33 -11.26
CA GLU A 128 -18.19 -4.22 -10.23
C GLU A 128 -17.67 -5.61 -9.92
N ARG A 129 -16.36 -5.78 -10.12
CA ARG A 129 -15.64 -6.98 -9.70
C ARG A 129 -14.32 -6.57 -9.07
N TYR A 130 -14.12 -6.92 -7.81
CA TYR A 130 -12.87 -6.65 -7.08
C TYR A 130 -12.75 -7.55 -5.86
N TRP A 131 -11.51 -7.82 -5.45
CA TRP A 131 -11.23 -8.43 -4.16
C TRP A 131 -11.14 -7.37 -3.08
N GLN A 132 -11.89 -7.56 -1.97
CA GLN A 132 -11.56 -6.89 -0.72
C GLN A 132 -10.37 -7.61 -0.10
N MET A 133 -9.33 -6.85 0.19
CA MET A 133 -8.06 -7.32 0.71
C MET A 133 -7.73 -6.59 2.01
N GLN A 134 -6.86 -7.21 2.80
CA GLN A 134 -6.18 -6.58 3.92
C GLN A 134 -4.67 -6.72 3.73
N ASP A 135 -3.92 -5.65 4.01
CA ASP A 135 -2.47 -5.73 4.07
C ASP A 135 -2.01 -6.53 5.31
N PRO A 136 -0.70 -6.80 5.51
CA PRO A 136 -0.20 -7.58 6.63
C PRO A 136 -0.61 -7.09 8.02
N GLU A 137 -1.04 -5.83 8.15
CA GLU A 137 -1.48 -5.23 9.41
C GLU A 137 -3.00 -5.01 9.49
N GLY A 138 -3.77 -5.51 8.50
CA GLY A 138 -5.22 -5.44 8.53
C GLY A 138 -5.79 -4.11 8.01
N ASN A 139 -5.01 -3.30 7.29
CA ASN A 139 -5.56 -2.14 6.57
C ASN A 139 -6.30 -2.61 5.33
N GLU A 140 -7.52 -2.12 5.15
CA GLU A 140 -8.40 -2.54 4.07
C GLU A 140 -8.06 -1.83 2.75
N PHE A 141 -7.99 -2.58 1.66
CA PHE A 141 -7.86 -2.07 0.28
C PHE A 141 -8.65 -2.97 -0.69
N CYS A 142 -8.91 -2.47 -1.90
CA CYS A 142 -9.52 -3.26 -2.97
C CYS A 142 -8.52 -3.53 -4.10
N LEU A 143 -8.65 -4.70 -4.74
CA LEU A 143 -7.91 -5.07 -5.95
C LEU A 143 -8.89 -5.29 -7.10
N GLN A 144 -8.74 -4.54 -8.19
CA GLN A 144 -9.66 -4.52 -9.34
C GLN A 144 -8.94 -4.52 -10.69
#